data_AF-A0A7X3QCD6-F1
#
_entry.id   AF-A0A7X3QCD6-F1
#
_cell.length_a   1.000
_cell.length_b   1.000
_cell.length_c   1.000
_cell.angle_alpha   90.00
_cell.angle_beta   90.00
_cell.angle_gamma   90.00
#
_symmetry.space_group_name_H-M   'P 1'
#
loop_
_entity.id
_entity.type
_entity.pdbx_description
1 polymer ?
#
loop_
_entity_poly.entity_id
_entity_poly.type
_entity_poly.pdbx_seq_one_letter_code
_entity_poly.pdbx_strand_id
1 'polypeptide(L)'
;WLAAMAAGLPAGAVLGAPTIAAIEQLKAFRRVYLALDADDGGDEAAARIEEALGAAAVRVPLPEGANDVGDLGKLGMPGALMLRRIVAQAGRAAQAAA
;
A
#
# COMPACT_ATOMS: atom_id res chain seq x y z
N TRP A 1 -5.65 1.17 6.70
CA TRP A 1 -5.49 2.64 6.58
C TRP A 1 -5.30 3.34 7.93
N LEU A 2 -6.04 3.03 9.01
CA LEU A 2 -5.84 3.64 10.33
C LEU A 2 -4.41 3.49 10.87
N ALA A 3 -3.80 2.30 10.71
CA ALA A 3 -2.40 2.07 11.07
C ALA A 3 -1.42 2.97 10.30
N ALA A 4 -1.71 3.27 9.03
CA ALA A 4 -0.91 4.18 8.21
C ALA A 4 -1.06 5.64 8.67
N MET A 5 -2.28 6.06 8.99
CA MET A 5 -2.53 7.38 9.59
C MET A 5 -1.82 7.53 10.95
N ALA A 6 -1.87 6.51 11.81
CA ALA A 6 -1.16 6.48 13.08
C ALA A 6 0.37 6.52 12.89
N ALA A 7 0.88 6.05 11.75
CA ALA A 7 2.28 6.15 11.36
C ALA A 7 2.67 7.51 10.76
N GLY A 8 1.71 8.46 10.66
CA GLY A 8 1.92 9.79 10.08
C GLY A 8 1.99 9.79 8.56
N LEU A 9 1.45 8.75 7.90
CA LEU A 9 1.36 8.69 6.43
C LEU A 9 -0.03 9.15 5.99
N PRO A 10 -0.15 9.99 4.94
CA PRO A 10 -1.43 10.28 4.33
C PRO A 10 -1.97 8.99 3.70
N ALA A 11 -3.11 8.50 4.21
CA ALA A 11 -3.67 7.22 3.79
C ALA A 11 -5.19 7.27 3.77
N GLY A 12 -5.76 6.53 2.84
CA GLY A 12 -7.20 6.27 2.74
C GLY A 12 -7.47 4.79 2.47
N ALA A 13 -8.73 4.41 2.55
CA ALA A 13 -9.24 3.13 2.07
C ALA A 13 -10.56 3.37 1.36
N VAL A 14 -10.86 2.56 0.35
CA VAL A 14 -12.19 2.51 -0.26
C VAL A 14 -13.11 1.74 0.68
N LEU A 15 -14.37 2.18 0.80
CA LEU A 15 -15.40 1.41 1.48
C LEU A 15 -15.85 0.27 0.55
N GLY A 16 -15.37 -0.94 0.82
CA GLY A 16 -15.57 -2.11 -0.03
C GLY A 16 -14.52 -2.21 -1.13
N ALA A 17 -14.88 -2.80 -2.27
CA ALA A 17 -13.95 -3.04 -3.37
C ALA A 17 -13.62 -1.75 -4.15
N PRO A 18 -12.40 -1.61 -4.69
CA PRO A 18 -12.02 -0.45 -5.49
C PRO A 18 -12.87 -0.39 -6.78
N THR A 19 -13.62 0.70 -6.94
CA THR A 19 -14.35 1.01 -8.17
C THR A 19 -13.46 1.75 -9.16
N ILE A 20 -13.81 1.75 -10.44
CA ILE A 20 -13.11 2.54 -11.47
C ILE A 20 -13.06 4.02 -11.06
N ALA A 21 -14.18 4.57 -10.57
CA ALA A 21 -14.25 5.96 -10.14
C ALA A 21 -13.29 6.26 -8.97
N ALA A 22 -13.12 5.33 -8.02
CA ALA A 22 -12.16 5.49 -6.94
C ALA A 22 -10.71 5.47 -7.45
N ILE A 23 -10.41 4.59 -8.41
CA ILE A 23 -9.08 4.49 -9.01
C ILE A 23 -8.74 5.74 -9.83
N GLU A 24 -9.70 6.30 -10.58
CA GLU A 24 -9.50 7.53 -11.34
C GLU A 24 -9.10 8.72 -10.44
N GLN A 25 -9.65 8.82 -9.22
CA GLN A 25 -9.26 9.85 -8.27
C GLN A 25 -7.78 9.76 -7.85
N LEU A 26 -7.20 8.55 -7.90
CA LEU A 26 -5.81 8.33 -7.53
C LEU A 26 -4.82 8.89 -8.57
N LYS A 27 -5.26 9.16 -9.81
CA LYS A 27 -4.43 9.76 -10.87
C LYS A 27 -3.96 11.18 -10.54
N ALA A 28 -4.61 11.85 -9.59
CA ALA A 28 -4.18 13.16 -9.10
C ALA A 28 -2.83 13.10 -8.34
N PHE A 29 -2.40 11.91 -7.90
CA PHE A 29 -1.19 11.73 -7.12
C PHE A 29 -0.02 11.26 -7.99
N ARG A 30 1.16 11.86 -7.76
CA ARG A 30 2.40 11.44 -8.43
C ARG A 30 2.81 10.00 -8.11
N ARG A 31 2.54 9.55 -6.88
CA ARG A 31 2.80 8.19 -6.41
C ARG A 31 1.70 7.73 -5.49
N VAL A 32 1.29 6.49 -5.63
CA VAL A 32 0.27 5.84 -4.82
C VAL A 32 0.86 4.53 -4.29
N TYR A 33 1.00 4.44 -2.97
CA TYR A 33 1.56 3.27 -2.32
C TYR A 33 0.44 2.29 -1.95
N LEU A 34 0.51 1.08 -2.49
CA LEU A 34 -0.50 0.03 -2.31
C LEU A 34 -0.05 -0.93 -1.22
N ALA A 35 -0.47 -0.67 0.02
CA ALA A 35 -0.29 -1.56 1.16
C ALA A 35 -1.62 -2.28 1.44
N LEU A 36 -1.95 -3.22 0.57
CA LEU A 36 -3.15 -4.06 0.66
C LEU A 36 -2.84 -5.34 1.44
N ASP A 37 -3.90 -6.09 1.75
CA ASP A 37 -3.80 -7.35 2.48
C ASP A 37 -2.97 -8.37 1.66
N ALA A 38 -2.23 -9.22 2.35
CA ALA A 38 -1.37 -10.25 1.77
C ALA A 38 -2.18 -11.53 1.47
N ASP A 39 -3.22 -11.37 0.65
CA ASP A 39 -4.07 -12.44 0.15
C ASP A 39 -4.41 -12.25 -1.33
N ASP A 40 -5.09 -13.23 -1.93
CA ASP A 40 -5.45 -13.19 -3.34
C ASP A 40 -6.30 -11.95 -3.69
N GLY A 41 -7.16 -11.49 -2.77
CA GLY A 41 -8.03 -10.33 -2.98
C GLY A 41 -7.24 -9.01 -2.99
N GLY A 42 -6.28 -8.86 -2.08
CA GLY A 42 -5.33 -7.76 -2.10
C GLY A 42 -4.47 -7.76 -3.35
N ASP A 43 -4.07 -8.95 -3.81
CA ASP A 43 -3.26 -9.10 -5.00
C ASP A 43 -3.99 -8.71 -6.30
N GLU A 44 -5.24 -9.17 -6.45
CA GLU A 44 -6.12 -8.80 -7.55
C GLU A 44 -6.42 -7.29 -7.56
N ALA A 45 -6.73 -6.73 -6.40
CA ALA A 45 -7.00 -5.30 -6.27
C ALA A 45 -5.77 -4.46 -6.62
N ALA A 46 -4.58 -4.85 -6.16
CA ALA A 46 -3.33 -4.17 -6.51
C ALA A 46 -3.07 -4.23 -8.02
N ALA A 47 -3.21 -5.39 -8.65
CA ALA A 47 -3.02 -5.55 -10.09
C ALA A 47 -3.94 -4.64 -10.90
N ARG A 48 -5.22 -4.55 -10.51
CA ARG A 48 -6.20 -3.66 -11.15
C ARG A 48 -5.83 -2.18 -11.02
N ILE A 49 -5.31 -1.77 -9.88
CA ILE A 49 -4.87 -0.39 -9.64
C ILE A 49 -3.58 -0.10 -10.43
N GLU A 50 -2.65 -1.06 -10.47
CA GLU A 50 -1.41 -0.98 -11.23
C GLU A 50 -1.66 -0.85 -12.75
N GLU A 51 -2.61 -1.61 -13.29
CA GLU A 51 -3.03 -1.49 -14.69
C GLU A 51 -3.53 -0.08 -15.02
N ALA A 52 -4.27 0.55 -14.10
CA ALA A 52 -4.87 1.87 -14.32
C ALA A 52 -3.90 3.05 -14.08
N LEU A 53 -2.94 2.91 -13.16
CA LEU A 53 -2.03 3.98 -12.74
C LEU A 53 -0.60 3.83 -13.30
N GLY A 54 -0.25 2.66 -13.82
CA GLY A 54 1.09 2.36 -14.31
C GLY A 54 2.18 2.62 -13.26
N ALA A 55 3.26 3.27 -13.67
CA ALA A 55 4.42 3.57 -12.82
C ALA A 55 4.13 4.50 -11.63
N ALA A 56 2.95 5.13 -11.56
CA ALA A 56 2.53 5.89 -10.39
C ALA A 56 2.12 4.97 -9.22
N ALA A 57 1.66 3.75 -9.50
CA ALA A 57 1.38 2.75 -8.47
C ALA A 57 2.68 2.11 -7.98
N VAL A 58 2.82 1.98 -6.67
CA VAL A 58 3.97 1.34 -6.01
C VAL A 58 3.43 0.32 -5.01
N ARG A 59 3.60 -0.96 -5.33
CA ARG A 59 3.23 -2.04 -4.42
C ARG A 59 4.13 -2.06 -3.19
N VAL A 60 3.52 -2.19 -2.02
CA VAL A 60 4.23 -2.28 -0.74
C VAL A 60 4.04 -3.70 -0.22
N PRO A 61 5.01 -4.60 -0.44
CA PRO A 61 4.90 -5.97 0.06
C PRO A 61 4.92 -5.96 1.59
N LEU A 62 4.00 -6.71 2.20
CA LEU A 62 4.00 -6.95 3.62
C LEU A 62 5.02 -8.05 3.97
N PRO A 63 5.71 -7.94 5.11
CA PRO A 63 6.62 -8.98 5.58
C PRO A 63 5.88 -10.26 5.96
N GLU A 64 6.57 -11.39 5.91
CA GLU A 64 6.05 -12.67 6.37
C GLU A 64 5.52 -12.56 7.82
N GLY A 65 4.35 -13.17 8.05
CA GLY A 65 3.66 -13.10 9.34
C GLY A 65 2.75 -11.88 9.54
N ALA A 66 2.64 -10.98 8.55
CA ALA A 66 1.63 -9.92 8.53
C ALA A 66 0.66 -10.10 7.36
N ASN A 67 -0.63 -10.29 7.66
CA ASN A 67 -1.67 -10.38 6.63
C ASN A 67 -2.16 -9.00 6.20
N ASP A 68 -2.09 -8.02 7.10
CA ASP A 68 -2.48 -6.64 6.81
C ASP A 68 -1.52 -5.63 7.48
N VAL A 69 -1.73 -4.34 7.22
CA VAL A 69 -0.90 -3.27 7.82
C VAL A 69 -1.08 -3.13 9.33
N GLY A 70 -2.17 -3.65 9.91
CA GLY A 70 -2.42 -3.69 11.35
C GLY A 70 -1.61 -4.80 12.04
N ASP A 71 -1.35 -5.91 11.34
CA ASP A 71 -0.54 -7.02 11.84
C ASP A 71 0.93 -6.66 12.04
N LEU A 72 1.45 -5.61 11.40
CA LEU A 72 2.84 -5.18 11.52
C LEU A 72 3.28 -4.93 12.98
N GLY A 73 2.36 -4.53 13.85
CA GLY A 73 2.65 -4.34 15.29
C GLY A 73 2.95 -5.63 16.05
N LYS A 74 2.60 -6.79 15.48
CA LYS A 74 2.82 -8.12 16.09
C LYS A 74 4.25 -8.63 15.85
N LEU A 75 5.00 -8.04 14.92
CA LEU A 75 6.30 -8.52 14.45
C LEU A 75 7.50 -8.05 15.32
N GLY A 76 7.27 -7.75 16.60
CA GLY A 76 8.34 -7.37 17.54
C GLY A 76 8.94 -5.97 17.33
N MET A 77 8.34 -5.15 16.47
CA MET A 77 8.67 -3.74 16.25
C MET A 77 7.39 -2.90 16.30
N PRO A 78 7.43 -1.61 16.71
CA PRO A 78 6.28 -0.74 16.58
C PRO A 78 5.77 -0.70 15.13
N GLY A 79 4.50 -1.08 14.92
CA GLY A 79 3.92 -1.23 13.58
C GLY A 79 4.03 0.03 12.72
N ALA A 80 3.92 1.21 13.33
CA ALA A 80 4.13 2.49 12.65
C ALA A 80 5.54 2.64 12.07
N LEU A 81 6.58 2.24 12.80
CA LEU A 81 7.96 2.30 12.32
C LEU A 81 8.19 1.29 11.20
N MET A 82 7.65 0.08 11.36
CA MET A 82 7.75 -0.97 10.35
C MET A 82 7.06 -0.56 9.04
N LEU A 83 5.86 0.00 9.12
CA LEU A 83 5.11 0.48 7.97
C LEU A 83 5.87 1.57 7.19
N ARG A 84 6.42 2.57 7.89
CA ARG A 84 7.23 3.62 7.25
C ARG A 84 8.47 3.04 6.56
N ARG A 85 9.09 2.04 7.18
CA ARG A 85 10.26 1.35 6.60
C ARG A 85 9.91 0.63 5.30
N ILE A 86 8.86 -0.18 5.28
CA ILE A 86 8.47 -0.95 4.09
C ILE A 86 8.00 -0.03 2.95
N VAL A 87 7.25 1.04 3.24
CA VAL A 87 6.83 2.05 2.25
C VAL A 87 8.05 2.74 1.63
N ALA A 88 9.02 3.15 2.46
CA ALA A 88 10.24 3.78 1.97
C ALA A 88 11.10 2.83 1.12
N GLN A 89 11.16 1.56 1.50
CA GLN A 89 11.86 0.53 0.74
C GLN A 89 11.21 0.29 -0.63
N ALA A 90 9.89 0.11 -0.67
CA ALA A 90 9.13 -0.01 -1.92
C ALA A 90 9.34 1.21 -2.83
N GLY A 91 9.30 2.41 -2.27
CA GLY A 91 9.55 3.64 -3.01
C GLY A 91 10.95 3.74 -3.62
N ARG A 92 11.98 3.21 -2.94
CA ARG A 92 13.35 3.14 -3.50
C ARG A 92 13.47 2.08 -4.58
N ALA A 93 12.88 0.90 -4.37
CA ALA A 93 12.87 -0.18 -5.35
C ALA A 93 12.20 0.26 -6.67
N ALA A 94 11.04 0.91 -6.59
CA ALA A 94 10.34 1.44 -7.75
C ALA A 94 11.15 2.52 -8.50
N GLN A 95 11.96 3.31 -7.79
CA GLN A 95 12.86 4.29 -8.42
C GLN A 95 14.03 3.65 -9.13
N ALA A 96 14.54 2.52 -8.63
CA ALA A 96 15.66 1.82 -9.24
C ALA A 96 15.24 1.01 -10.48
N ALA A 97 13.94 0.70 -10.62
CA ALA A 97 13.38 -0.06 -11.73
C ALA A 97 12.85 0.81 -12.89
N ALA A 98 12.84 2.14 -12.72
CA ALA A 98 12.37 3.12 -13.71
C ALA A 98 13.53 3.74 -14.49
#